data_AF-A0A653QP02-F1
#
_entry.id   AF-A0A653QP02-F1
#
_cell.length_a   1.000
_cell.length_b   1.000
_cell.length_c   1.000
_cell.angle_alpha   90.00
_cell.angle_beta   90.00
_cell.angle_gamma   90.00
#
_symmetry.space_group_name_H-M   'P 1'
#
loop_
_entity.id
_entity.type
_entity.pdbx_description
1 polymer ?
#
loop_
_entity_poly.entity_id
_entity_poly.type
_entity_poly.pdbx_seq_one_letter_code
_entity_poly.pdbx_strand_id
1 'polypeptide(L)'
;MKSNSSTTHIGNRGEYLLSNLRISRGLSLLILAIVFPALGNESVSLSNGKVTLPDSSLWRSLPVDMHYRDIDSAEKFQMVQAGYPTLPIRSALGGKSGSYLTKVTLSPSKTGQYFVMINANFIDTGIASYSSKSQQANVTVFSQLADGETPQILHFQGFAVQAERNNPIELWVLIEAKQFPTPVSISIFDAASFYTFQIYNNGLSIAAITTMILLALLALLAFLSTRKRVALTCAGYLGLHGVGWAAASGLIDDLFDMSINSSYWGMKLFPFAIACAAQFVSDLFDCKSNHKKLFRFMRWLSVTSVALGIAMWFLPFTTAFLISHIIAMFWVVVTLAVGIGMLKLKDFRAKYFLTGNLLYSSSLGYYVGAHSQYFGDLPYSESVVVIALSLDCICILLCLAEWFKLQQVEFNRNYYLSRTDAMTKLGNRFALTEYVTQLSGFYVVVYVDLDGLKTVNDKKGHQEGDKLIVETASLMQQSFYPRGGIFRSGGDEFVSILKAKSAADTQELTNKARSLMLTISEELSKTWYSAGVSFGIATSLECDSAKACISLADKRMYRYKSTHKKMN
;
A
#
# COMPACT_ATOMS: atom_id res chain seq x y z
N MET A 1 16.59 86.37 -1.91
CA MET A 1 15.14 86.67 -1.96
C MET A 1 14.39 85.49 -2.55
N LYS A 2 13.11 85.30 -2.21
CA LYS A 2 12.26 84.19 -2.68
C LYS A 2 11.86 84.38 -4.15
N SER A 3 11.80 83.30 -4.95
CA SER A 3 10.53 82.80 -5.54
C SER A 3 10.71 81.58 -6.48
N ASN A 4 10.26 80.43 -5.99
CA ASN A 4 9.60 79.29 -6.64
C ASN A 4 9.91 78.74 -8.06
N SER A 5 10.00 77.40 -8.04
CA SER A 5 9.41 76.40 -8.96
C SER A 5 10.10 76.11 -10.30
N SER A 6 10.42 74.84 -10.48
CA SER A 6 11.18 74.27 -11.59
C SER A 6 10.49 73.04 -12.19
N THR A 7 10.39 73.00 -13.52
CA THR A 7 10.51 71.81 -14.42
C THR A 7 9.57 70.61 -14.22
N THR A 8 8.93 70.06 -15.26
CA THR A 8 9.61 69.33 -16.36
C THR A 8 8.85 69.28 -17.71
N HIS A 9 9.61 69.17 -18.82
CA HIS A 9 9.14 68.69 -20.14
C HIS A 9 8.82 67.17 -20.09
N ILE A 10 8.23 66.44 -21.05
CA ILE A 10 8.20 66.40 -22.54
C ILE A 10 6.83 65.78 -22.92
N GLY A 11 6.18 65.97 -24.08
CA GLY A 11 6.47 66.66 -25.34
C GLY A 11 5.95 65.81 -26.53
N ASN A 12 5.32 66.41 -27.55
CA ASN A 12 4.53 65.71 -28.58
C ASN A 12 4.92 66.16 -30.01
N ARG A 13 5.06 65.23 -30.97
CA ARG A 13 5.17 65.38 -32.45
C ARG A 13 5.40 63.98 -33.07
N GLY A 14 4.83 63.63 -34.23
CA GLY A 14 3.84 64.33 -35.05
C GLY A 14 3.44 63.50 -36.28
N GLU A 15 2.33 63.88 -36.92
CA GLU A 15 1.94 63.37 -38.25
C GLU A 15 2.89 63.88 -39.34
N TYR A 16 3.10 63.09 -40.40
CA TYR A 16 3.11 63.49 -41.82
C TYR A 16 3.73 62.37 -42.68
N LEU A 17 2.92 61.72 -43.55
CA LEU A 17 3.18 61.52 -44.98
C LEU A 17 2.19 60.53 -45.63
N LEU A 18 1.16 61.10 -46.27
CA LEU A 18 0.41 60.45 -47.35
C LEU A 18 1.14 60.70 -48.68
N SER A 19 1.38 59.67 -49.50
CA SER A 19 1.27 59.74 -50.98
C SER A 19 1.62 58.40 -51.68
N ASN A 20 1.02 58.20 -52.87
CA ASN A 20 1.38 57.21 -53.91
C ASN A 20 1.07 55.73 -53.60
N LEU A 21 -0.15 55.19 -53.82
CA LEU A 21 -0.95 54.98 -55.05
C LEU A 21 -0.39 54.00 -56.10
N ARG A 22 -1.17 52.93 -56.30
CA ARG A 22 -1.41 52.11 -57.52
C ARG A 22 -0.31 51.15 -58.00
N ILE A 23 -0.70 49.87 -58.08
CA ILE A 23 -0.87 49.15 -59.36
C ILE A 23 -2.10 48.22 -59.29
N SER A 24 -2.88 48.23 -60.38
CA SER A 24 -4.02 47.39 -60.82
C SER A 24 -4.82 46.50 -59.85
N ARG A 25 -6.14 46.75 -59.78
CA ARG A 25 -7.16 45.68 -59.82
C ARG A 25 -7.18 45.07 -61.23
N GLY A 26 -7.31 43.75 -61.36
CA GLY A 26 -7.60 43.09 -62.65
C GLY A 26 -7.23 41.61 -62.67
N LEU A 27 -8.24 40.72 -62.67
CA LEU A 27 -8.15 39.27 -62.41
C LEU A 27 -7.65 38.97 -60.97
N SER A 28 -8.33 38.21 -60.12
CA SER A 28 -9.29 37.14 -60.37
C SER A 28 -10.57 37.32 -59.55
N LEU A 29 -11.69 37.60 -60.23
CA LEU A 29 -13.04 37.68 -59.62
C LEU A 29 -13.93 36.47 -59.95
N LEU A 30 -13.31 35.39 -60.45
CA LEU A 30 -13.85 34.04 -60.49
C LEU A 30 -12.86 33.13 -59.74
N ILE A 31 -13.39 32.06 -59.12
CA ILE A 31 -12.66 31.09 -58.27
C ILE A 31 -12.26 31.65 -56.89
N LEU A 32 -13.27 31.94 -56.04
CA LEU A 32 -13.25 31.64 -54.59
C LEU A 32 -14.65 31.73 -53.92
N ALA A 33 -15.72 31.53 -54.71
CA ALA A 33 -17.09 31.33 -54.21
C ALA A 33 -17.43 29.84 -53.98
N ILE A 34 -16.42 28.97 -54.09
CA ILE A 34 -16.45 27.53 -53.78
C ILE A 34 -15.16 27.24 -53.01
N VAL A 35 -15.18 26.24 -52.13
CA VAL A 35 -14.11 25.84 -51.18
C VAL A 35 -14.05 26.67 -49.89
N PHE A 36 -14.99 26.42 -48.97
CA PHE A 36 -14.74 25.89 -47.60
C PHE A 36 -15.94 26.07 -46.63
N PRO A 37 -16.93 25.17 -46.67
CA PRO A 37 -17.78 24.87 -45.52
C PRO A 37 -17.51 23.44 -45.03
N ALA A 38 -16.26 23.12 -44.67
CA ALA A 38 -15.88 21.80 -44.18
C ALA A 38 -14.59 21.86 -43.37
N LEU A 39 -14.69 21.90 -42.03
CA LEU A 39 -13.72 21.38 -41.05
C LEU A 39 -14.27 21.54 -39.61
N GLY A 40 -15.15 20.61 -39.20
CA GLY A 40 -15.61 20.45 -37.81
C GLY A 40 -16.90 21.20 -37.45
N ASN A 41 -18.04 20.51 -37.57
CA ASN A 41 -19.32 20.88 -36.96
C ASN A 41 -20.20 19.61 -36.86
N GLU A 42 -19.82 18.67 -35.99
CA GLU A 42 -20.77 17.62 -35.58
C GLU A 42 -21.79 18.25 -34.63
N SER A 43 -23.06 18.25 -35.04
CA SER A 43 -24.17 18.69 -34.19
C SER A 43 -24.59 17.53 -33.28
N VAL A 44 -24.30 17.64 -31.99
CA VAL A 44 -24.49 16.58 -31.01
C VAL A 44 -25.90 16.64 -30.45
N SER A 45 -26.74 15.67 -30.80
CA SER A 45 -28.10 15.57 -30.25
C SER A 45 -28.04 15.18 -28.77
N LEU A 46 -28.47 16.07 -27.87
CA LEU A 46 -28.51 15.78 -26.44
C LEU A 46 -29.87 15.17 -26.07
N SER A 47 -29.90 13.84 -26.02
CA SER A 47 -31.01 13.06 -25.45
C SER A 47 -30.94 13.00 -23.92
N ASN A 48 -31.77 12.16 -23.29
CA ASN A 48 -31.47 11.66 -21.95
C ASN A 48 -30.21 10.79 -22.01
N GLY A 49 -29.37 10.83 -20.97
CA GLY A 49 -28.20 9.95 -20.79
C GLY A 49 -26.85 10.66 -20.83
N LYS A 50 -25.81 9.86 -21.11
CA LYS A 50 -24.45 10.27 -21.47
C LYS A 50 -24.30 10.20 -23.00
N VAL A 51 -23.70 11.21 -23.61
CA VAL A 51 -23.18 11.17 -24.98
C VAL A 51 -21.68 11.45 -24.95
N THR A 52 -20.86 10.58 -25.50
CA THR A 52 -19.40 10.77 -25.58
C THR A 52 -18.98 11.11 -27.00
N LEU A 53 -18.22 12.19 -27.14
CA LEU A 53 -17.55 12.60 -28.36
C LEU A 53 -16.11 12.03 -28.34
N PRO A 54 -15.78 11.07 -29.20
CA PRO A 54 -14.41 10.56 -29.29
C PRO A 54 -13.48 11.64 -29.86
N ASP A 55 -12.19 11.59 -29.49
CA ASP A 55 -11.18 12.46 -30.08
C ASP A 55 -10.76 11.97 -31.47
N SER A 56 -11.69 12.10 -32.42
CA SER A 56 -11.53 11.77 -33.84
C SER A 56 -10.93 12.95 -34.62
N SER A 57 -9.96 13.66 -34.01
CA SER A 57 -9.53 15.03 -34.37
C SER A 57 -10.44 16.13 -33.80
N LEU A 58 -10.82 16.00 -32.52
CA LEU A 58 -11.69 16.98 -31.86
C LEU A 58 -10.96 18.30 -31.59
N TRP A 59 -9.68 18.23 -31.24
CA TRP A 59 -8.88 19.38 -30.80
C TRP A 59 -8.05 20.04 -31.91
N ARG A 60 -7.74 21.32 -31.72
CA ARG A 60 -6.84 22.15 -32.53
C ARG A 60 -5.79 22.79 -31.63
N SER A 61 -4.53 22.81 -32.05
CA SER A 61 -3.46 23.44 -31.28
C SER A 61 -3.47 24.94 -31.54
N LEU A 62 -3.33 25.74 -30.48
CA LEU A 62 -3.06 27.16 -30.63
C LEU A 62 -1.57 27.41 -30.93
N PRO A 63 -1.23 28.57 -31.52
CA PRO A 63 0.15 29.04 -31.60
C PRO A 63 0.78 29.11 -30.21
N VAL A 64 2.08 28.79 -30.11
CA VAL A 64 2.82 28.71 -28.83
C VAL A 64 2.84 30.05 -28.08
N ASP A 65 2.67 31.16 -28.81
CA ASP A 65 2.79 32.53 -28.30
C ASP A 65 1.51 33.03 -27.60
N MET A 66 0.46 32.21 -27.52
CA MET A 66 -0.88 32.58 -27.04
C MET A 66 -1.27 31.74 -25.81
N HIS A 67 -1.03 32.27 -24.60
CA HIS A 67 -1.32 31.58 -23.34
C HIS A 67 -2.71 31.92 -22.79
N TYR A 68 -3.25 31.08 -21.90
CA TYR A 68 -4.54 31.36 -21.24
C TYR A 68 -4.59 32.70 -20.49
N ARG A 69 -3.44 33.22 -20.02
CA ARG A 69 -3.35 34.53 -19.32
C ARG A 69 -3.62 35.71 -20.22
N ASP A 70 -3.49 35.52 -21.53
CA ASP A 70 -3.84 36.49 -22.56
C ASP A 70 -5.34 36.40 -22.92
N ILE A 71 -6.13 35.58 -22.21
CA ILE A 71 -7.55 35.28 -22.45
C ILE A 71 -8.36 35.61 -21.18
N ASP A 72 -8.23 36.84 -20.71
CA ASP A 72 -8.90 37.39 -19.50
C ASP A 72 -10.28 38.02 -19.79
N SER A 73 -10.73 38.04 -21.04
CA SER A 73 -12.01 38.63 -21.45
C SER A 73 -12.68 37.88 -22.60
N ALA A 74 -14.01 38.03 -22.70
CA ALA A 74 -14.80 37.48 -23.80
C ALA A 74 -14.35 38.00 -25.18
N GLU A 75 -13.84 39.24 -25.25
CA GLU A 75 -13.30 39.83 -26.49
C GLU A 75 -11.99 39.14 -26.91
N LYS A 76 -11.08 38.88 -25.96
CA LYS A 76 -9.84 38.16 -26.25
C LYS A 76 -10.12 36.71 -26.65
N PHE A 77 -11.11 36.05 -26.03
CA PHE A 77 -11.56 34.72 -26.45
C PHE A 77 -12.08 34.71 -27.91
N GLN A 78 -12.79 35.76 -28.36
CA GLN A 78 -13.20 35.91 -29.76
C GLN A 78 -12.01 36.02 -30.72
N MET A 79 -10.89 36.64 -30.30
CA MET A 79 -9.65 36.64 -31.10
C MET A 79 -9.06 35.24 -31.24
N VAL A 80 -9.13 34.41 -30.19
CA VAL A 80 -8.69 33.00 -30.24
C VAL A 80 -9.60 32.15 -31.13
N GLN A 81 -10.93 32.39 -31.10
CA GLN A 81 -11.89 31.74 -32.00
C GLN A 81 -11.59 32.03 -33.49
N ALA A 82 -11.14 33.25 -33.81
CA ALA A 82 -10.70 33.61 -35.17
C ALA A 82 -9.43 32.84 -35.62
N GLY A 83 -8.61 32.39 -34.67
CA GLY A 83 -7.42 31.55 -34.88
C GLY A 83 -7.68 30.05 -35.07
N TYR A 84 -8.95 29.61 -35.09
CA TYR A 84 -9.33 28.18 -35.18
C TYR A 84 -8.93 27.38 -36.45
N PRO A 85 -8.63 27.94 -37.65
CA PRO A 85 -8.37 27.12 -38.84
C PRO A 85 -6.99 26.41 -38.88
N THR A 86 -6.45 26.00 -37.73
CA THR A 86 -5.22 25.18 -37.66
C THR A 86 -5.50 23.69 -37.95
N LEU A 87 -4.43 22.92 -38.12
CA LEU A 87 -4.53 21.49 -38.45
C LEU A 87 -5.05 20.65 -37.27
N PRO A 88 -5.83 19.59 -37.53
CA PRO A 88 -6.21 18.62 -36.51
C PRO A 88 -4.98 17.92 -35.91
N ILE A 89 -5.00 17.73 -34.58
CA ILE A 89 -3.95 16.99 -33.88
C ILE A 89 -4.17 15.49 -34.05
N ARG A 90 -3.08 14.77 -34.32
CA ARG A 90 -3.06 13.31 -34.23
C ARG A 90 -2.73 12.90 -32.80
N SER A 91 -3.51 11.94 -32.30
CA SER A 91 -3.29 11.19 -31.07
C SER A 91 -1.85 10.67 -30.96
N ALA A 92 -1.38 10.50 -29.72
CA ALA A 92 -0.13 9.83 -29.43
C ALA A 92 -0.25 9.02 -28.13
N LEU A 93 0.30 7.80 -28.10
CA LEU A 93 0.25 6.90 -26.94
C LEU A 93 0.97 7.45 -25.68
N GLY A 94 1.69 8.58 -25.82
CA GLY A 94 2.38 9.28 -24.73
C GLY A 94 1.78 10.65 -24.39
N GLY A 95 0.58 10.98 -24.87
CA GLY A 95 -0.10 12.26 -24.60
C GLY A 95 0.51 13.50 -25.26
N LYS A 96 0.06 14.68 -24.84
CA LYS A 96 0.43 16.01 -25.39
C LYS A 96 0.50 17.08 -24.30
N SER A 97 1.17 18.19 -24.60
CA SER A 97 1.37 19.35 -23.71
C SER A 97 1.13 20.64 -24.48
N GLY A 98 0.55 21.66 -23.83
CA GLY A 98 0.26 22.97 -24.44
C GLY A 98 -1.23 23.33 -24.40
N SER A 99 -1.63 24.28 -25.25
CA SER A 99 -2.97 24.90 -25.25
C SER A 99 -3.77 24.50 -26.49
N TYR A 100 -5.02 24.09 -26.28
CA TYR A 100 -5.83 23.37 -27.25
C TYR A 100 -7.29 23.84 -27.24
N LEU A 101 -7.83 24.11 -28.43
CA LEU A 101 -9.18 24.62 -28.63
C LEU A 101 -10.03 23.61 -29.40
N THR A 102 -11.31 23.49 -29.04
CA THR A 102 -12.32 22.77 -29.84
C THR A 102 -13.62 23.56 -29.91
N LYS A 103 -14.39 23.32 -30.97
CA LYS A 103 -15.75 23.82 -31.19
C LYS A 103 -16.69 22.64 -31.37
N VAL A 104 -17.78 22.62 -30.60
CA VAL A 104 -18.85 21.62 -30.65
C VAL A 104 -20.20 22.34 -30.73
N THR A 105 -21.12 21.86 -31.56
CA THR A 105 -22.51 22.36 -31.55
C THR A 105 -23.39 21.37 -30.80
N LEU A 106 -24.03 21.81 -29.72
CA LEU A 106 -24.97 21.00 -28.94
C LEU A 106 -26.40 21.26 -29.39
N SER A 107 -27.17 20.20 -29.63
CA SER A 107 -28.57 20.23 -30.04
C SER A 107 -29.47 19.69 -28.91
N PRO A 108 -29.89 20.52 -27.94
CA PRO A 108 -30.69 20.08 -26.80
C PRO A 108 -32.11 19.63 -27.17
N SER A 109 -32.45 18.37 -26.85
CA SER A 109 -33.81 17.84 -27.03
C SER A 109 -34.80 18.28 -25.95
N LYS A 110 -34.30 18.82 -24.83
CA LYS A 110 -35.06 19.31 -23.66
C LYS A 110 -34.41 20.55 -23.08
N THR A 111 -35.21 21.35 -22.38
CA THR A 111 -34.71 22.46 -21.55
C THR A 111 -34.20 21.91 -20.22
N GLY A 112 -33.03 22.36 -19.77
CA GLY A 112 -32.44 21.96 -18.49
C GLY A 112 -30.93 22.17 -18.43
N GLN A 113 -30.35 21.75 -17.30
CA GLN A 113 -28.92 21.77 -17.07
C GLN A 113 -28.26 20.50 -17.63
N TYR A 114 -27.22 20.70 -18.42
CA TYR A 114 -26.31 19.66 -18.90
C TYR A 114 -24.92 19.88 -18.31
N PHE A 115 -24.15 18.81 -18.17
CA PHE A 115 -22.77 18.86 -17.70
C PHE A 115 -21.83 18.39 -18.80
N VAL A 116 -20.83 19.21 -19.11
CA VAL A 116 -19.78 18.88 -20.07
C VAL A 116 -18.54 18.50 -19.28
N MET A 117 -18.10 17.26 -19.45
CA MET A 117 -16.94 16.68 -18.78
C MET A 117 -15.84 16.43 -19.82
N ILE A 118 -14.65 16.95 -19.54
CA ILE A 118 -13.45 16.67 -20.31
C ILE A 118 -12.82 15.42 -19.73
N ASN A 119 -12.67 14.36 -20.54
CA ASN A 119 -12.11 13.09 -20.10
C ASN A 119 -10.56 13.17 -20.05
N ALA A 120 -10.05 14.10 -19.25
CA ALA A 120 -8.63 14.27 -18.96
C ALA A 120 -8.46 14.78 -17.52
N ASN A 121 -7.54 14.15 -16.82
CA ASN A 121 -7.27 14.39 -15.40
C ASN A 121 -6.37 15.62 -15.17
N PHE A 122 -5.33 15.73 -15.98
CA PHE A 122 -4.32 16.77 -15.89
C PHE A 122 -4.74 18.00 -16.72
N ILE A 123 -5.45 18.95 -16.10
CA ILE A 123 -5.78 20.25 -16.70
C ILE A 123 -5.31 21.36 -15.74
N ASP A 124 -4.34 22.17 -16.17
CA ASP A 124 -3.86 23.33 -15.39
C ASP A 124 -4.86 24.49 -15.50
N THR A 125 -5.45 24.70 -16.68
CA THR A 125 -6.51 25.69 -16.89
C THR A 125 -7.42 25.26 -18.03
N GLY A 126 -8.73 25.29 -17.82
CA GLY A 126 -9.75 25.15 -18.84
C GLY A 126 -10.63 26.39 -18.90
N ILE A 127 -11.01 26.81 -20.10
CA ILE A 127 -11.93 27.92 -20.32
C ILE A 127 -13.00 27.45 -21.31
N ALA A 128 -14.25 27.43 -20.88
CA ALA A 128 -15.40 27.18 -21.72
C ALA A 128 -16.11 28.49 -22.05
N SER A 129 -16.60 28.62 -23.27
CA SER A 129 -17.53 29.68 -23.65
C SER A 129 -18.68 29.06 -24.43
N TYR A 130 -19.92 29.35 -24.04
CA TYR A 130 -21.10 28.85 -24.74
C TYR A 130 -22.10 29.96 -25.03
N SER A 131 -22.73 29.88 -26.20
CA SER A 131 -23.71 30.87 -26.68
C SER A 131 -24.83 30.20 -27.47
N SER A 132 -26.03 30.79 -27.43
CA SER A 132 -27.18 30.33 -28.21
C SER A 132 -27.84 31.52 -28.93
N LYS A 133 -28.94 31.30 -29.66
CA LYS A 133 -29.69 32.42 -30.28
C LYS A 133 -30.42 33.32 -29.27
N SER A 134 -30.63 32.84 -28.04
CA SER A 134 -31.32 33.57 -26.96
C SER A 134 -30.39 34.00 -25.83
N GLN A 135 -29.20 33.39 -25.73
CA GLN A 135 -28.28 33.56 -24.61
C GLN A 135 -26.92 34.08 -25.10
N GLN A 136 -26.52 35.23 -24.55
CA GLN A 136 -25.21 35.84 -24.78
C GLN A 136 -24.08 34.92 -24.26
N ALA A 137 -22.90 35.03 -24.88
CA ALA A 137 -21.76 34.18 -24.56
C ALA A 137 -21.31 34.35 -23.09
N ASN A 138 -21.50 33.31 -22.29
CA ASN A 138 -20.94 33.23 -20.94
C ASN A 138 -19.64 32.44 -20.97
N VAL A 139 -18.62 32.95 -20.27
CA VAL A 139 -17.31 32.30 -20.10
C VAL A 139 -17.26 31.68 -18.70
N THR A 140 -16.82 30.43 -18.62
CA THR A 140 -16.65 29.67 -17.37
C THR A 140 -15.24 29.10 -17.34
N VAL A 141 -14.51 29.37 -16.26
CA VAL A 141 -13.21 28.72 -16.00
C VAL A 141 -13.47 27.38 -15.31
N PHE A 142 -12.75 26.34 -15.74
CA PHE A 142 -12.79 25.03 -15.10
C PHE A 142 -11.36 24.49 -14.99
N SER A 143 -10.88 24.25 -13.77
CA SER A 143 -9.56 23.65 -13.55
C SER A 143 -9.43 23.13 -12.13
N GLN A 144 -8.44 22.26 -11.91
CA GLN A 144 -8.06 21.78 -10.58
C GLN A 144 -7.57 22.90 -9.63
N LEU A 145 -7.36 24.12 -10.13
CA LEU A 145 -6.90 25.30 -9.40
C LEU A 145 -7.99 26.38 -9.20
N ALA A 146 -9.18 26.17 -9.76
CA ALA A 146 -10.29 27.12 -9.76
C ALA A 146 -11.61 26.33 -9.89
N ASP A 147 -11.81 25.37 -8.99
CA ASP A 147 -12.90 24.41 -9.03
C ASP A 147 -14.20 24.93 -8.37
N GLY A 148 -14.13 25.98 -7.55
CA GLY A 148 -15.22 26.42 -6.67
C GLY A 148 -16.56 26.83 -7.32
N GLU A 149 -16.60 27.07 -8.63
CA GLU A 149 -17.84 27.28 -9.40
C GLU A 149 -18.20 26.10 -10.34
N THR A 150 -17.43 25.01 -10.25
CA THR A 150 -17.53 23.83 -11.13
C THR A 150 -17.90 22.55 -10.37
N PRO A 151 -18.38 21.50 -11.06
CA PRO A 151 -18.72 20.24 -10.42
C PRO A 151 -17.45 19.50 -9.97
N GLN A 152 -17.26 19.34 -8.65
CA GLN A 152 -16.14 18.58 -8.09
C GLN A 152 -16.20 17.10 -8.50
N ILE A 153 -15.30 16.66 -9.37
CA ILE A 153 -15.30 15.30 -9.90
C ILE A 153 -13.88 14.75 -10.01
N LEU A 154 -13.61 13.65 -9.31
CA LEU A 154 -12.26 13.11 -9.21
C LEU A 154 -11.80 12.51 -10.54
N HIS A 155 -10.52 12.71 -10.86
CA HIS A 155 -9.84 12.33 -12.10
C HIS A 155 -10.30 13.03 -13.40
N PHE A 156 -11.25 13.96 -13.33
CA PHE A 156 -11.81 14.64 -14.49
C PHE A 156 -12.03 16.12 -14.20
N GLN A 157 -12.38 16.89 -15.22
CA GLN A 157 -12.77 18.29 -15.07
C GLN A 157 -14.00 18.58 -15.92
N GLY A 158 -14.83 19.53 -15.52
CA GLY A 158 -16.07 19.82 -16.25
C GLY A 158 -16.76 21.10 -15.81
N PHE A 159 -17.85 21.43 -16.50
CA PHE A 159 -18.63 22.64 -16.26
C PHE A 159 -20.10 22.41 -16.63
N ALA A 160 -20.99 23.25 -16.11
CA ALA A 160 -22.40 23.22 -16.43
C ALA A 160 -22.75 24.12 -17.63
N VAL A 161 -23.69 23.66 -18.44
CA VAL A 161 -24.30 24.43 -19.54
C VAL A 161 -25.81 24.42 -19.34
N GLN A 162 -26.43 25.59 -19.29
CA GLN A 162 -27.88 25.71 -19.33
C GLN A 162 -28.36 25.66 -20.78
N ALA A 163 -29.40 24.88 -21.05
CA ALA A 163 -29.88 24.66 -22.40
C ALA A 163 -31.40 24.83 -22.51
N GLU A 164 -31.84 25.37 -23.64
CA GLU A 164 -33.25 25.50 -24.01
C GLU A 164 -33.58 24.52 -25.14
N ARG A 165 -34.73 23.84 -25.05
CA ARG A 165 -35.16 22.87 -26.06
C ARG A 165 -35.17 23.47 -27.47
N ASN A 166 -34.58 22.73 -28.42
CA ASN A 166 -34.49 23.09 -29.84
C ASN A 166 -33.71 24.39 -30.13
N ASN A 167 -32.93 24.90 -29.16
CA ASN A 167 -32.05 26.05 -29.34
C ASN A 167 -30.59 25.58 -29.36
N PRO A 168 -29.95 25.46 -30.54
CA PRO A 168 -28.58 24.97 -30.63
C PRO A 168 -27.61 25.88 -29.86
N ILE A 169 -26.70 25.25 -29.12
CA ILE A 169 -25.66 25.94 -28.35
C ILE A 169 -24.34 25.73 -29.07
N GLU A 170 -23.69 26.82 -29.43
CA GLU A 170 -22.30 26.79 -29.87
C GLU A 170 -21.41 26.79 -28.64
N LEU A 171 -20.71 25.67 -28.41
CA LEU A 171 -19.77 25.47 -27.32
C LEU A 171 -18.34 25.53 -27.85
N TRP A 172 -17.53 26.36 -27.20
CA TRP A 172 -16.08 26.42 -27.37
C TRP A 172 -15.41 25.99 -26.07
N VAL A 173 -14.39 25.13 -26.19
CA VAL A 173 -13.61 24.66 -25.03
C VAL A 173 -12.14 24.82 -25.32
N LEU A 174 -11.46 25.58 -24.48
CA LEU A 174 -10.01 25.69 -24.38
C LEU A 174 -9.53 24.84 -23.20
N ILE A 175 -8.45 24.08 -23.38
CA ILE A 175 -7.67 23.47 -22.29
C ILE A 175 -6.19 23.79 -22.44
N GLU A 176 -5.51 24.04 -21.34
CA GLU A 176 -4.06 24.17 -21.22
C GLU A 176 -3.56 23.24 -20.10
N ALA A 177 -2.54 22.43 -20.41
CA ALA A 177 -1.91 21.55 -19.42
C ALA A 177 -0.45 21.26 -19.75
N LYS A 178 0.33 21.00 -18.70
CA LYS A 178 1.70 20.46 -18.80
C LYS A 178 1.75 19.11 -19.50
N GLN A 179 0.68 18.32 -19.42
CA GLN A 179 0.53 17.02 -20.08
C GLN A 179 -0.92 16.55 -19.94
N PHE A 180 -1.56 16.03 -20.98
CA PHE A 180 -2.77 15.21 -20.87
C PHE A 180 -2.65 13.93 -21.70
N PRO A 181 -3.30 12.82 -21.31
CA PRO A 181 -3.36 11.62 -22.14
C PRO A 181 -4.21 11.91 -23.39
N THR A 182 -3.81 11.40 -24.56
CA THR A 182 -4.65 11.44 -25.78
C THR A 182 -5.04 10.03 -26.17
N PRO A 183 -6.28 9.77 -26.62
CA PRO A 183 -7.35 10.72 -26.99
C PRO A 183 -7.99 11.47 -25.80
N VAL A 184 -8.34 12.75 -25.98
CA VAL A 184 -9.16 13.50 -24.99
C VAL A 184 -10.58 13.62 -25.51
N SER A 185 -11.44 12.69 -25.09
CA SER A 185 -12.87 12.72 -25.41
C SER A 185 -13.63 13.71 -24.53
N ILE A 186 -14.80 14.17 -25.00
CA ILE A 186 -15.72 15.00 -24.23
C ILE A 186 -17.00 14.21 -23.97
N SER A 187 -17.39 14.07 -22.71
CA SER A 187 -18.65 13.44 -22.31
C SER A 187 -19.66 14.50 -21.90
N ILE A 188 -20.86 14.46 -22.46
CA ILE A 188 -21.96 15.37 -22.11
C ILE A 188 -23.06 14.55 -21.44
N PHE A 189 -23.51 15.00 -20.28
CA PHE A 189 -24.50 14.34 -19.44
C PHE A 189 -25.71 15.23 -19.22
N ASP A 190 -26.91 14.66 -19.16
CA ASP A 190 -28.02 15.29 -18.43
C ASP A 190 -27.72 15.30 -16.91
N ALA A 191 -28.37 16.19 -16.16
CA ALA A 191 -28.12 16.34 -14.72
C ALA A 191 -28.26 15.05 -13.89
N ALA A 192 -29.27 14.20 -14.16
CA ALA A 192 -29.46 12.97 -13.38
C ALA A 192 -28.36 11.94 -13.70
N SER A 193 -27.99 11.82 -14.97
CA SER A 193 -26.86 10.97 -15.40
C SER A 193 -25.53 11.45 -14.83
N PHE A 194 -25.31 12.77 -14.77
CA PHE A 194 -24.10 13.36 -14.20
C PHE A 194 -23.95 13.06 -12.70
N TYR A 195 -24.95 13.40 -11.88
CA TYR A 195 -24.87 13.17 -10.43
C TYR A 195 -24.73 11.68 -10.10
N THR A 196 -25.36 10.80 -10.88
CA THR A 196 -25.15 9.34 -10.76
C THR A 196 -23.70 8.95 -11.01
N PHE A 197 -23.09 9.43 -12.11
CA PHE A 197 -21.68 9.19 -12.44
C PHE A 197 -20.73 9.74 -11.36
N GLN A 198 -20.96 10.99 -10.92
CA GLN A 198 -20.18 11.67 -9.90
C GLN A 198 -20.19 10.91 -8.55
N ILE A 199 -21.36 10.47 -8.09
CA ILE A 199 -21.50 9.71 -6.83
C ILE A 199 -20.69 8.40 -6.89
N TYR A 200 -20.79 7.63 -7.98
CA TYR A 200 -20.04 6.38 -8.10
C TYR A 200 -18.53 6.62 -8.26
N ASN A 201 -18.12 7.52 -9.15
CA ASN A 201 -16.71 7.80 -9.41
C ASN A 201 -15.99 8.36 -8.17
N ASN A 202 -16.56 9.39 -7.53
CA ASN A 202 -15.96 10.01 -6.35
C ASN A 202 -16.02 9.05 -5.16
N GLY A 203 -17.17 8.40 -4.92
CA GLY A 203 -17.36 7.47 -3.80
C GLY A 203 -16.40 6.28 -3.85
N LEU A 204 -16.23 5.65 -5.02
CA LEU A 204 -15.29 4.54 -5.20
C LEU A 204 -13.83 5.00 -5.05
N SER A 205 -13.48 6.15 -5.62
CA SER A 205 -12.11 6.69 -5.54
C SER A 205 -11.71 7.08 -4.11
N ILE A 206 -12.58 7.80 -3.39
CA ILE A 206 -12.36 8.18 -1.98
C ILE A 206 -12.26 6.94 -1.11
N ALA A 207 -13.13 5.93 -1.29
CA ALA A 207 -13.07 4.69 -0.54
C ALA A 207 -11.75 3.92 -0.79
N ALA A 208 -11.31 3.82 -2.04
CA ALA A 208 -10.05 3.15 -2.41
C ALA A 208 -8.81 3.88 -1.85
N ILE A 209 -8.75 5.21 -2.00
CA ILE A 209 -7.67 6.06 -1.47
C ILE A 209 -7.61 5.98 0.06
N THR A 210 -8.75 6.13 0.73
CA THR A 210 -8.86 6.01 2.20
C THR A 210 -8.40 4.64 2.67
N THR A 211 -8.78 3.56 1.97
CA THR A 211 -8.32 2.21 2.26
C THR A 211 -6.79 2.11 2.17
N MET A 212 -6.16 2.60 1.10
CA MET A 212 -4.69 2.58 0.97
C MET A 212 -3.99 3.32 2.11
N ILE A 213 -4.50 4.51 2.48
CA ILE A 213 -3.93 5.33 3.57
C ILE A 213 -4.10 4.64 4.93
N LEU A 214 -5.28 4.08 5.23
CA LEU A 214 -5.51 3.37 6.49
C LEU A 214 -4.63 2.11 6.61
N LEU A 215 -4.46 1.34 5.54
CA LEU A 215 -3.56 0.18 5.52
C LEU A 215 -2.10 0.59 5.72
N ALA A 216 -1.68 1.72 5.14
CA ALA A 216 -0.35 2.29 5.35
C ALA A 216 -0.12 2.70 6.82
N LEU A 217 -1.12 3.33 7.45
CA LEU A 217 -1.08 3.68 8.88
C LEU A 217 -1.02 2.44 9.77
N LEU A 218 -1.77 1.38 9.46
CA LEU A 218 -1.70 0.10 10.17
C LEU A 218 -0.30 -0.54 10.06
N ALA A 219 0.29 -0.54 8.86
CA ALA A 219 1.66 -1.02 8.65
C ALA A 219 2.70 -0.15 9.40
N LEU A 220 2.49 1.17 9.48
CA LEU A 220 3.34 2.09 10.24
C LEU A 220 3.25 1.83 11.76
N LEU A 221 2.04 1.62 12.30
CA LEU A 221 1.84 1.25 13.70
C LEU A 221 2.49 -0.12 14.02
N ALA A 222 2.39 -1.08 13.11
CA ALA A 222 3.10 -2.36 13.21
C ALA A 222 4.64 -2.19 13.19
N PHE A 223 5.17 -1.22 12.43
CA PHE A 223 6.59 -0.87 12.50
C PHE A 223 6.95 -0.20 13.83
N LEU A 224 6.16 0.74 14.34
CA LEU A 224 6.45 1.44 15.60
C LEU A 224 6.50 0.50 16.81
N SER A 225 5.63 -0.52 16.83
CA SER A 225 5.58 -1.54 17.88
C SER A 225 6.66 -2.63 17.74
N THR A 226 6.89 -3.16 16.53
CA THR A 226 7.79 -4.32 16.32
C THR A 226 9.22 -3.96 15.89
N ARG A 227 9.43 -2.73 15.41
CA ARG A 227 10.66 -2.22 14.78
C ARG A 227 11.18 -3.06 13.60
N LYS A 228 10.33 -3.91 13.01
CA LYS A 228 10.68 -4.75 11.85
C LYS A 228 10.61 -3.94 10.56
N ARG A 229 11.74 -3.85 9.85
CA ARG A 229 11.89 -3.07 8.60
C ARG A 229 10.84 -3.38 7.53
N VAL A 230 10.43 -4.65 7.38
CA VAL A 230 9.40 -5.08 6.43
C VAL A 230 8.08 -4.32 6.59
N ALA A 231 7.69 -3.96 7.82
CA ALA A 231 6.49 -3.19 8.08
C ALA A 231 6.64 -1.71 7.66
N LEU A 232 7.82 -1.11 7.85
CA LEU A 232 8.10 0.25 7.38
C LEU A 232 8.10 0.35 5.84
N THR A 233 8.70 -0.64 5.16
CA THR A 233 8.71 -0.70 3.70
C THR A 233 7.31 -0.98 3.13
N CYS A 234 6.50 -1.75 3.86
CA CYS A 234 5.08 -1.94 3.55
C CYS A 234 4.31 -0.63 3.68
N ALA A 235 4.44 0.08 4.81
CA ALA A 235 3.81 1.38 5.04
C ALA A 235 4.17 2.42 3.96
N GLY A 236 5.44 2.47 3.55
CA GLY A 236 5.88 3.34 2.45
C GLY A 236 5.29 2.94 1.10
N TYR A 237 5.22 1.64 0.79
CA TYR A 237 4.63 1.14 -0.46
C TYR A 237 3.13 1.49 -0.55
N LEU A 238 2.35 1.12 0.48
CA LEU A 238 0.93 1.40 0.59
C LEU A 238 0.64 2.93 0.59
N GLY A 239 1.38 3.67 1.42
CA GLY A 239 1.13 5.08 1.68
C GLY A 239 1.48 6.00 0.51
N LEU A 240 2.58 5.73 -0.20
CA LEU A 240 2.96 6.52 -1.38
C LEU A 240 2.02 6.26 -2.56
N HIS A 241 1.41 5.08 -2.67
CA HIS A 241 0.30 4.86 -3.61
C HIS A 241 -0.98 5.59 -3.17
N GLY A 242 -1.35 5.54 -1.89
CA GLY A 242 -2.50 6.27 -1.36
C GLY A 242 -2.41 7.78 -1.59
N VAL A 243 -1.30 8.40 -1.19
CA VAL A 243 -1.04 9.84 -1.41
C VAL A 243 -0.88 10.14 -2.90
N GLY A 244 -0.21 9.28 -3.67
CA GLY A 244 -0.02 9.47 -5.10
C GLY A 244 -1.33 9.48 -5.89
N TRP A 245 -2.30 8.62 -5.51
CA TRP A 245 -3.64 8.63 -6.11
C TRP A 245 -4.56 9.72 -5.56
N ALA A 246 -4.43 10.10 -4.28
CA ALA A 246 -5.13 11.27 -3.73
C ALA A 246 -4.72 12.56 -4.45
N ALA A 247 -3.42 12.73 -4.72
CA ALA A 247 -2.91 13.80 -5.56
C ALA A 247 -3.49 13.65 -6.97
N ALA A 248 -3.18 12.54 -7.64
CA ALA A 248 -3.54 12.33 -9.04
C ALA A 248 -5.04 12.40 -9.33
N SER A 249 -5.94 12.17 -8.38
CA SER A 249 -7.38 12.29 -8.61
C SER A 249 -7.94 13.70 -8.42
N GLY A 250 -7.12 14.68 -8.01
CA GLY A 250 -7.55 16.02 -7.61
C GLY A 250 -7.95 16.16 -6.14
N LEU A 251 -8.08 15.04 -5.40
CA LEU A 251 -8.64 15.03 -4.04
C LEU A 251 -7.80 15.84 -3.02
N ILE A 252 -6.49 16.01 -3.24
CA ILE A 252 -5.67 16.87 -2.39
C ILE A 252 -5.95 18.36 -2.65
N ASP A 253 -6.17 18.75 -3.91
CA ASP A 253 -6.50 20.14 -4.25
C ASP A 253 -7.86 20.52 -3.67
N ASP A 254 -8.89 19.66 -3.87
CA ASP A 254 -10.26 19.81 -3.33
C ASP A 254 -10.31 19.93 -1.78
N LEU A 255 -9.35 19.33 -1.06
CA LEU A 255 -9.32 19.28 0.41
C LEU A 255 -8.51 20.42 1.07
N PHE A 256 -7.58 21.05 0.34
CA PHE A 256 -6.56 21.92 0.94
C PHE A 256 -6.39 23.29 0.27
N ASP A 257 -7.20 23.63 -0.74
CA ASP A 257 -7.19 24.94 -1.45
C ASP A 257 -5.77 25.32 -1.90
N MET A 258 -5.21 24.47 -2.77
CA MET A 258 -3.81 24.55 -3.17
C MET A 258 -3.59 25.50 -4.36
N SER A 259 -2.68 26.47 -4.20
CA SER A 259 -2.23 27.35 -5.30
C SER A 259 -1.32 26.67 -6.35
N ILE A 260 -1.06 25.36 -6.22
CA ILE A 260 -0.21 24.57 -7.09
C ILE A 260 -0.91 23.23 -7.36
N ASN A 261 -1.21 22.97 -8.64
CA ASN A 261 -1.95 21.78 -9.08
C ASN A 261 -1.22 20.49 -8.63
N SER A 262 -1.81 19.79 -7.66
CA SER A 262 -1.21 18.64 -7.00
C SER A 262 -1.33 17.35 -7.83
N SER A 263 -2.27 17.29 -8.80
CA SER A 263 -2.50 16.10 -9.66
C SER A 263 -1.22 15.50 -10.24
N TYR A 264 -0.28 16.36 -10.67
CA TYR A 264 1.02 15.98 -11.21
C TYR A 264 1.95 15.26 -10.22
N TRP A 265 1.72 15.39 -8.90
CA TRP A 265 2.61 14.84 -7.88
C TRP A 265 2.57 13.31 -7.85
N GLY A 266 1.42 12.68 -8.13
CA GLY A 266 1.29 11.22 -8.14
C GLY A 266 2.32 10.53 -9.04
N MET A 267 2.52 11.07 -10.24
CA MET A 267 3.52 10.56 -11.19
C MET A 267 4.96 10.82 -10.74
N LYS A 268 5.23 11.91 -10.00
CA LYS A 268 6.56 12.19 -9.41
C LYS A 268 6.86 11.37 -8.15
N LEU A 269 5.82 10.98 -7.40
CA LEU A 269 5.93 10.15 -6.20
C LEU A 269 6.07 8.65 -6.52
N PHE A 270 5.54 8.20 -7.66
CA PHE A 270 5.51 6.80 -8.07
C PHE A 270 6.86 6.04 -7.96
N PRO A 271 8.02 6.59 -8.37
CA PRO A 271 9.30 5.88 -8.19
C PRO A 271 9.65 5.59 -6.73
N PHE A 272 9.27 6.46 -5.79
CA PHE A 272 9.49 6.22 -4.36
C PHE A 272 8.59 5.07 -3.84
N ALA A 273 7.35 4.97 -4.34
CA ALA A 273 6.46 3.85 -4.01
C ALA A 273 7.07 2.52 -4.47
N ILE A 274 7.61 2.47 -5.70
CA ILE A 274 8.32 1.30 -6.25
C ILE A 274 9.62 1.01 -5.47
N ALA A 275 10.33 2.04 -5.00
CA ALA A 275 11.50 1.84 -4.15
C ALA A 275 11.17 1.17 -2.81
N CYS A 276 10.05 1.56 -2.18
CA CYS A 276 9.51 0.90 -1.00
C CYS A 276 9.02 -0.52 -1.32
N ALA A 277 8.31 -0.71 -2.44
CA ALA A 277 7.80 -2.00 -2.89
C ALA A 277 8.93 -3.03 -3.12
N ALA A 278 10.02 -2.63 -3.78
CA ALA A 278 11.18 -3.48 -4.01
C ALA A 278 11.88 -3.90 -2.69
N GLN A 279 11.93 -3.01 -1.68
CA GLN A 279 12.46 -3.39 -0.36
C GLN A 279 11.47 -4.25 0.43
N PHE A 280 10.17 -3.99 0.31
CA PHE A 280 9.14 -4.84 0.88
C PHE A 280 9.24 -6.27 0.33
N VAL A 281 9.35 -6.45 -0.99
CA VAL A 281 9.55 -7.78 -1.62
C VAL A 281 10.84 -8.45 -1.14
N SER A 282 11.95 -7.70 -1.06
CA SER A 282 13.23 -8.19 -0.52
C SER A 282 13.09 -8.76 0.90
N ASP A 283 12.43 -8.02 1.78
CA ASP A 283 12.34 -8.32 3.20
C ASP A 283 11.18 -9.29 3.51
N LEU A 284 10.11 -9.28 2.71
CA LEU A 284 8.98 -10.21 2.79
C LEU A 284 9.39 -11.65 2.50
N PHE A 285 10.26 -11.88 1.50
CA PHE A 285 10.70 -13.21 1.09
C PHE A 285 12.10 -13.57 1.61
N ASP A 286 12.60 -12.84 2.62
CA ASP A 286 13.88 -13.08 3.28
C ASP A 286 15.05 -13.22 2.28
N CYS A 287 15.01 -12.42 1.21
CA CYS A 287 15.86 -12.61 0.02
C CYS A 287 17.36 -12.51 0.35
N LYS A 288 17.73 -11.78 1.41
CA LYS A 288 19.11 -11.60 1.87
C LYS A 288 19.78 -12.93 2.25
N SER A 289 19.05 -13.84 2.91
CA SER A 289 19.55 -15.19 3.24
C SER A 289 19.31 -16.16 2.09
N ASN A 290 18.07 -16.20 1.58
CA ASN A 290 17.58 -17.31 0.77
C ASN A 290 17.82 -17.10 -0.74
N HIS A 291 17.80 -15.85 -1.21
CA HIS A 291 17.74 -15.49 -2.63
C HIS A 291 18.71 -14.36 -3.01
N LYS A 292 20.01 -14.53 -2.72
CA LYS A 292 21.07 -13.51 -2.88
C LYS A 292 21.13 -12.80 -4.26
N LYS A 293 20.69 -13.45 -5.35
CA LYS A 293 20.56 -12.79 -6.68
C LYS A 293 19.39 -11.80 -6.69
N LEU A 294 18.20 -12.25 -6.27
CA LEU A 294 17.00 -11.41 -6.16
C LEU A 294 17.20 -10.25 -5.15
N PHE A 295 17.85 -10.50 -4.02
CA PHE A 295 18.20 -9.45 -3.05
C PHE A 295 19.02 -8.31 -3.68
N ARG A 296 20.07 -8.65 -4.45
CA ARG A 296 20.89 -7.64 -5.15
C ARG A 296 20.08 -6.86 -6.18
N PHE A 297 19.22 -7.54 -6.94
CA PHE A 297 18.35 -6.92 -7.93
C PHE A 297 17.31 -5.98 -7.27
N MET A 298 16.58 -6.44 -6.25
CA MET A 298 15.62 -5.63 -5.48
C MET A 298 16.28 -4.41 -4.80
N ARG A 299 17.51 -4.56 -4.29
CA ARG A 299 18.27 -3.45 -3.73
C ARG A 299 18.71 -2.45 -4.79
N TRP A 300 19.21 -2.92 -5.93
CA TRP A 300 19.56 -2.05 -7.06
C TRP A 300 18.33 -1.28 -7.55
N LEU A 301 17.23 -1.98 -7.82
CA LEU A 301 15.97 -1.37 -8.27
C LEU A 301 15.48 -0.30 -7.29
N SER A 302 15.48 -0.60 -5.99
CA SER A 302 15.09 0.38 -4.97
C SER A 302 15.95 1.65 -4.97
N VAL A 303 17.28 1.50 -4.98
CA VAL A 303 18.20 2.66 -4.99
C VAL A 303 18.04 3.48 -6.28
N THR A 304 17.94 2.80 -7.43
CA THR A 304 17.69 3.46 -8.72
C THR A 304 16.37 4.21 -8.73
N SER A 305 15.29 3.61 -8.21
CA SER A 305 13.98 4.27 -8.14
C SER A 305 13.94 5.46 -7.17
N VAL A 306 14.69 5.45 -6.06
CA VAL A 306 14.88 6.66 -5.21
C VAL A 306 15.62 7.76 -5.98
N ALA A 307 16.75 7.43 -6.61
CA ALA A 307 17.53 8.41 -7.37
C ALA A 307 16.72 9.02 -8.53
N LEU A 308 15.92 8.19 -9.20
CA LEU A 308 15.04 8.59 -10.29
C LEU A 308 13.86 9.45 -9.80
N GLY A 309 13.26 9.11 -8.65
CA GLY A 309 12.24 9.93 -8.00
C GLY A 309 12.75 11.32 -7.64
N ILE A 310 13.99 11.44 -7.17
CA ILE A 310 14.64 12.75 -6.92
C ILE A 310 14.87 13.49 -8.25
N ALA A 311 15.45 12.81 -9.25
CA ALA A 311 15.75 13.42 -10.55
C ALA A 311 14.49 13.95 -11.27
N MET A 312 13.36 13.23 -11.19
CA MET A 312 12.09 13.60 -11.82
C MET A 312 11.45 14.89 -11.31
N TRP A 313 11.89 15.44 -10.18
CA TRP A 313 11.47 16.78 -9.77
C TRP A 313 12.06 17.88 -10.66
N PHE A 314 13.23 17.65 -11.26
CA PHE A 314 13.96 18.58 -12.13
C PHE A 314 13.72 18.35 -13.63
N LEU A 315 12.93 17.32 -14.00
CA LEU A 315 12.61 17.01 -15.39
C LEU A 315 11.28 17.66 -15.84
N PRO A 316 11.11 17.94 -17.14
CA PRO A 316 9.79 18.26 -17.71
C PRO A 316 8.76 17.18 -17.37
N PHE A 317 7.51 17.59 -17.10
CA PHE A 317 6.52 16.65 -16.59
C PHE A 317 6.20 15.52 -17.58
N THR A 318 6.15 15.79 -18.89
CA THR A 318 6.03 14.76 -19.95
C THR A 318 7.08 13.64 -19.82
N THR A 319 8.34 14.00 -19.53
CA THR A 319 9.42 13.04 -19.34
C THR A 319 9.22 12.22 -18.07
N ALA A 320 8.83 12.87 -16.96
CA ALA A 320 8.49 12.19 -15.71
C ALA A 320 7.29 11.22 -15.87
N PHE A 321 6.24 11.65 -16.58
CA PHE A 321 5.07 10.84 -16.89
C PHE A 321 5.43 9.56 -17.66
N LEU A 322 6.20 9.69 -18.74
CA LEU A 322 6.66 8.54 -19.54
C LEU A 322 7.56 7.60 -18.73
N ILE A 323 8.47 8.14 -17.92
CA ILE A 323 9.33 7.35 -17.04
C ILE A 323 8.49 6.52 -16.05
N SER A 324 7.50 7.13 -15.38
CA SER A 324 6.66 6.40 -14.42
C SER A 324 5.85 5.28 -15.06
N HIS A 325 5.34 5.46 -16.29
CA HIS A 325 4.65 4.39 -17.02
C HIS A 325 5.60 3.25 -17.42
N ILE A 326 6.83 3.56 -17.84
CA ILE A 326 7.87 2.54 -18.12
C ILE A 326 8.22 1.76 -16.85
N ILE A 327 8.36 2.44 -15.70
CA ILE A 327 8.58 1.79 -14.40
C ILE A 327 7.38 0.90 -14.05
N ALA A 328 6.14 1.34 -14.26
CA ALA A 328 4.94 0.57 -13.95
C ALA A 328 4.86 -0.73 -14.76
N MET A 329 5.07 -0.65 -16.08
CA MET A 329 5.11 -1.82 -16.97
C MET A 329 6.24 -2.80 -16.59
N PHE A 330 7.43 -2.28 -16.27
CA PHE A 330 8.55 -3.10 -15.80
C PHE A 330 8.25 -3.77 -14.44
N TRP A 331 7.65 -3.03 -13.51
CA TRP A 331 7.30 -3.51 -12.18
C TRP A 331 6.29 -4.66 -12.25
N VAL A 332 5.24 -4.54 -13.07
CA VAL A 332 4.27 -5.62 -13.33
C VAL A 332 4.95 -6.92 -13.75
N VAL A 333 5.89 -6.87 -14.71
CA VAL A 333 6.62 -8.08 -15.13
C VAL A 333 7.47 -8.65 -13.99
N VAL A 334 8.11 -7.79 -13.20
CA VAL A 334 8.93 -8.19 -12.05
C VAL A 334 8.09 -8.83 -10.94
N THR A 335 6.95 -8.27 -10.56
CA THR A 335 6.13 -8.81 -9.46
C THR A 335 5.45 -10.11 -9.85
N LEU A 336 4.95 -10.24 -11.09
CA LEU A 336 4.41 -11.51 -11.58
C LEU A 336 5.49 -12.61 -11.61
N ALA A 337 6.70 -12.29 -12.10
CA ALA A 337 7.82 -13.24 -12.10
C ALA A 337 8.25 -13.66 -10.69
N VAL A 338 8.31 -12.72 -9.73
CA VAL A 338 8.63 -13.02 -8.32
C VAL A 338 7.51 -13.83 -7.67
N GLY A 339 6.24 -13.45 -7.84
CA GLY A 339 5.10 -14.17 -7.25
C GLY A 339 5.00 -15.62 -7.73
N ILE A 340 5.13 -15.85 -9.05
CA ILE A 340 5.18 -17.20 -9.63
C ILE A 340 6.42 -17.98 -9.13
N GLY A 341 7.57 -17.32 -9.04
CA GLY A 341 8.81 -17.92 -8.53
C GLY A 341 8.69 -18.39 -7.08
N MET A 342 8.14 -17.55 -6.20
CA MET A 342 7.98 -17.85 -4.78
C MET A 342 6.88 -18.90 -4.52
N LEU A 343 5.81 -18.92 -5.33
CA LEU A 343 4.83 -20.01 -5.28
C LEU A 343 5.44 -21.36 -5.68
N LYS A 344 6.32 -21.41 -6.69
CA LYS A 344 7.06 -22.64 -7.05
C LYS A 344 7.99 -23.12 -5.92
N LEU A 345 8.48 -22.20 -5.09
CA LEU A 345 9.26 -22.48 -3.88
C LEU A 345 8.38 -22.83 -2.65
N LYS A 346 7.06 -22.93 -2.82
CA LYS A 346 6.06 -23.19 -1.77
C LYS A 346 6.02 -22.13 -0.65
N ASP A 347 6.41 -20.89 -0.94
CA ASP A 347 6.23 -19.79 0.01
C ASP A 347 4.76 -19.35 0.05
N PHE A 348 4.07 -19.66 1.14
CA PHE A 348 2.64 -19.36 1.31
C PHE A 348 2.31 -17.86 1.31
N ARG A 349 3.29 -16.97 1.55
CA ARG A 349 3.10 -15.51 1.49
C ARG A 349 2.85 -15.05 0.04
N ALA A 350 3.41 -15.78 -0.93
CA ALA A 350 3.36 -15.42 -2.36
C ALA A 350 1.97 -15.52 -2.99
N LYS A 351 1.04 -16.27 -2.39
CA LYS A 351 -0.33 -16.41 -2.94
C LYS A 351 -1.08 -15.08 -2.91
N TYR A 352 -1.00 -14.32 -1.82
CA TYR A 352 -1.65 -13.01 -1.71
C TYR A 352 -0.94 -12.00 -2.62
N PHE A 353 0.39 -11.99 -2.58
CA PHE A 353 1.23 -11.13 -3.42
C PHE A 353 0.88 -11.26 -4.91
N LEU A 354 0.80 -12.50 -5.42
CA LEU A 354 0.48 -12.76 -6.83
C LEU A 354 -0.98 -12.41 -7.16
N THR A 355 -1.95 -12.72 -6.29
CA THR A 355 -3.37 -12.39 -6.52
C THR A 355 -3.58 -10.88 -6.66
N GLY A 356 -3.04 -10.07 -5.74
CA GLY A 356 -3.14 -8.61 -5.81
C GLY A 356 -2.45 -8.05 -7.07
N ASN A 357 -1.24 -8.53 -7.37
CA ASN A 357 -0.50 -8.05 -8.53
C ASN A 357 -1.14 -8.47 -9.86
N LEU A 358 -1.77 -9.65 -9.96
CA LEU A 358 -2.54 -10.05 -11.15
C LEU A 358 -3.76 -9.15 -11.36
N LEU A 359 -4.47 -8.80 -10.30
CA LEU A 359 -5.62 -7.89 -10.36
C LEU A 359 -5.19 -6.49 -10.83
N TYR A 360 -4.16 -5.92 -10.20
CA TYR A 360 -3.60 -4.63 -10.59
C TYR A 360 -3.08 -4.65 -12.03
N SER A 361 -2.33 -5.68 -12.44
CA SER A 361 -1.83 -5.83 -13.82
C SER A 361 -2.96 -5.88 -14.85
N SER A 362 -4.06 -6.57 -14.52
CA SER A 362 -5.24 -6.65 -15.38
C SER A 362 -5.94 -5.29 -15.50
N SER A 363 -6.05 -4.54 -14.41
CA SER A 363 -6.60 -3.18 -14.41
C SER A 363 -5.76 -2.19 -15.23
N LEU A 364 -4.42 -2.33 -15.19
CA LEU A 364 -3.52 -1.51 -16.01
C LEU A 364 -3.67 -1.82 -17.50
N GLY A 365 -3.87 -3.10 -17.87
CA GLY A 365 -4.23 -3.49 -19.23
C GLY A 365 -5.55 -2.87 -19.70
N TYR A 366 -6.57 -2.83 -18.83
CA TYR A 366 -7.84 -2.16 -19.10
C TYR A 366 -7.66 -0.65 -19.29
N TYR A 367 -6.89 0.02 -18.42
CA TYR A 367 -6.59 1.45 -18.51
C TYR A 367 -5.86 1.84 -19.81
N VAL A 368 -4.86 1.04 -20.21
CA VAL A 368 -4.16 1.23 -21.50
C VAL A 368 -5.11 0.98 -22.68
N GLY A 369 -6.06 0.04 -22.55
CA GLY A 369 -7.14 -0.15 -23.52
C GLY A 369 -8.06 1.07 -23.62
N ALA A 370 -8.46 1.65 -22.49
CA ALA A 370 -9.37 2.80 -22.42
C ALA A 370 -8.77 4.07 -23.05
N HIS A 371 -7.46 4.25 -22.89
CA HIS A 371 -6.69 5.34 -23.49
C HIS A 371 -6.16 5.00 -24.90
N SER A 372 -6.67 3.94 -25.52
CA SER A 372 -6.29 3.53 -26.88
C SER A 372 -7.42 3.81 -27.86
N GLN A 373 -7.07 4.32 -29.04
CA GLN A 373 -8.04 4.53 -30.12
C GLN A 373 -8.68 3.23 -30.65
N TYR A 374 -8.16 2.06 -30.27
CA TYR A 374 -8.65 0.77 -30.77
C TYR A 374 -9.86 0.20 -30.00
N PHE A 375 -10.14 0.64 -28.77
CA PHE A 375 -11.17 0.01 -27.91
C PHE A 375 -12.38 0.89 -27.57
N GLY A 376 -12.37 2.18 -27.94
CA GLY A 376 -13.50 3.10 -27.73
C GLY A 376 -13.64 3.61 -26.29
N ASP A 377 -14.81 4.17 -25.95
CA ASP A 377 -15.12 4.71 -24.62
C ASP A 377 -15.31 3.57 -23.59
N LEU A 378 -14.22 3.18 -22.93
CA LEU A 378 -14.25 2.26 -21.79
C LEU A 378 -14.46 3.06 -20.49
N PRO A 379 -15.59 2.89 -19.78
CA PRO A 379 -15.97 3.77 -18.69
C PRO A 379 -15.17 3.50 -17.40
N TYR A 380 -15.02 4.55 -16.57
CA TYR A 380 -14.45 4.46 -15.21
C TYR A 380 -13.00 3.93 -15.14
N SER A 381 -12.16 4.17 -16.15
CA SER A 381 -10.84 3.52 -16.27
C SER A 381 -9.91 3.77 -15.06
N GLU A 382 -9.92 4.98 -14.54
CA GLU A 382 -9.16 5.45 -13.38
C GLU A 382 -9.68 4.83 -12.09
N SER A 383 -11.02 4.83 -11.93
CA SER A 383 -11.72 4.16 -10.83
C SER A 383 -11.42 2.65 -10.80
N VAL A 384 -11.37 1.98 -11.97
CA VAL A 384 -11.00 0.55 -12.06
C VAL A 384 -9.57 0.29 -11.56
N VAL A 385 -8.61 1.15 -11.92
CA VAL A 385 -7.21 1.01 -11.46
C VAL A 385 -7.06 1.30 -9.97
N VAL A 386 -7.68 2.38 -9.45
CA VAL A 386 -7.53 2.73 -8.02
C VAL A 386 -8.20 1.69 -7.11
N ILE A 387 -9.34 1.10 -7.52
CA ILE A 387 -9.96 -0.04 -6.82
C ILE A 387 -9.04 -1.26 -6.85
N ALA A 388 -8.54 -1.65 -8.02
CA ALA A 388 -7.65 -2.80 -8.16
C ALA A 388 -6.36 -2.65 -7.34
N LEU A 389 -5.79 -1.45 -7.28
CA LEU A 389 -4.63 -1.13 -6.45
C LEU A 389 -4.96 -1.14 -4.96
N SER A 390 -6.14 -0.69 -4.53
CA SER A 390 -6.57 -0.80 -3.13
C SER A 390 -6.75 -2.26 -2.69
N LEU A 391 -7.19 -3.13 -3.61
CA LEU A 391 -7.29 -4.58 -3.40
C LEU A 391 -5.91 -5.27 -3.40
N ASP A 392 -4.95 -4.82 -4.22
CA ASP A 392 -3.54 -5.21 -4.07
C ASP A 392 -3.01 -4.80 -2.70
N CYS A 393 -3.24 -3.55 -2.27
CA CYS A 393 -2.82 -3.06 -0.96
C CYS A 393 -3.35 -3.91 0.21
N ILE A 394 -4.59 -4.42 0.12
CA ILE A 394 -5.13 -5.40 1.08
C ILE A 394 -4.33 -6.72 1.02
N CYS A 395 -4.07 -7.25 -0.18
CA CYS A 395 -3.28 -8.47 -0.36
C CYS A 395 -1.84 -8.33 0.16
N ILE A 396 -1.23 -7.16 -0.01
CA ILE A 396 0.10 -6.80 0.50
C ILE A 396 0.12 -6.71 2.03
N LEU A 397 -0.93 -6.17 2.66
CA LEU A 397 -1.04 -6.21 4.12
C LEU A 397 -1.27 -7.66 4.63
N LEU A 398 -2.00 -8.50 3.89
CA LEU A 398 -2.13 -9.94 4.20
C LEU A 398 -0.79 -10.68 4.09
N CYS A 399 0.08 -10.33 3.13
CA CYS A 399 1.46 -10.83 3.09
C CYS A 399 2.24 -10.46 4.35
N LEU A 400 2.13 -9.20 4.83
CA LEU A 400 2.78 -8.75 6.06
C LEU A 400 2.22 -9.47 7.30
N ALA A 401 0.91 -9.69 7.36
CA ALA A 401 0.26 -10.42 8.46
C ALA A 401 0.73 -11.89 8.52
N GLU A 402 0.81 -12.59 7.38
CA GLU A 402 1.32 -13.97 7.34
C GLU A 402 2.83 -14.01 7.67
N TRP A 403 3.61 -13.00 7.28
CA TRP A 403 5.01 -12.86 7.69
C TRP A 403 5.16 -12.74 9.23
N PHE A 404 4.36 -11.89 9.88
CA PHE A 404 4.36 -11.77 11.34
C PHE A 404 3.93 -13.07 12.04
N LYS A 405 2.92 -13.75 11.50
CA LYS A 405 2.44 -15.05 12.00
C LYS A 405 3.52 -16.13 11.91
N LEU A 406 4.27 -16.20 10.81
CA LEU A 406 5.42 -17.11 10.69
C LEU A 406 6.49 -16.81 11.74
N GLN A 407 6.85 -15.53 11.93
CA GLN A 407 7.80 -15.11 12.97
C GLN A 407 7.32 -15.46 14.39
N GLN A 408 6.02 -15.35 14.67
CA GLN A 408 5.46 -15.75 15.96
C GLN A 408 5.53 -17.28 16.17
N VAL A 409 5.28 -18.07 15.12
CA VAL A 409 5.39 -19.54 15.17
C VAL A 409 6.85 -19.98 15.38
N GLU A 410 7.80 -19.37 14.66
CA GLU A 410 9.24 -19.61 14.86
C GLU A 410 9.70 -19.23 16.27
N PHE A 411 9.27 -18.07 16.77
CA PHE A 411 9.55 -17.64 18.14
C PHE A 411 9.01 -18.64 19.16
N ASN A 412 7.73 -19.04 19.05
CA ASN A 412 7.11 -20.01 19.96
C ASN A 412 7.81 -21.38 19.91
N ARG A 413 8.22 -21.82 18.72
CA ARG A 413 8.97 -23.08 18.54
C ARG A 413 10.33 -23.00 19.22
N ASN A 414 11.08 -21.92 19.03
CA ASN A 414 12.39 -21.72 19.67
C ASN A 414 12.25 -21.52 21.19
N TYR A 415 11.18 -20.87 21.64
CA TYR A 415 10.83 -20.72 23.05
C TYR A 415 10.60 -22.08 23.73
N TYR A 416 9.87 -22.99 23.07
CA TYR A 416 9.65 -24.36 23.55
C TYR A 416 10.94 -25.19 23.52
N LEU A 417 11.65 -25.22 22.39
CA LEU A 417 12.88 -26.01 22.23
C LEU A 417 14.01 -25.59 23.19
N SER A 418 14.05 -24.33 23.63
CA SER A 418 15.01 -23.85 24.65
C SER A 418 14.62 -24.19 26.09
N ARG A 419 13.39 -24.66 26.34
CA ARG A 419 12.83 -24.94 27.68
C ARG A 419 12.52 -26.41 27.95
N THR A 420 12.48 -27.23 26.92
CA THR A 420 12.16 -28.66 27.03
C THR A 420 13.40 -29.52 26.87
N ASP A 421 13.54 -30.57 27.69
CA ASP A 421 14.56 -31.60 27.46
C ASP A 421 14.19 -32.46 26.24
N ALA A 422 15.11 -32.58 25.29
CA ALA A 422 14.82 -33.22 24.00
C ALA A 422 14.49 -34.71 24.13
N MET A 423 15.03 -35.39 25.14
CA MET A 423 14.84 -36.82 25.40
C MET A 423 13.55 -37.09 26.19
N THR A 424 13.38 -36.46 27.36
CA THR A 424 12.29 -36.76 28.30
C THR A 424 11.01 -35.95 28.08
N LYS A 425 11.08 -34.88 27.27
CA LYS A 425 9.99 -33.88 27.07
C LYS A 425 9.55 -33.12 28.33
N LEU A 426 10.24 -33.32 29.46
CA LEU A 426 10.08 -32.52 30.66
C LEU A 426 10.68 -31.11 30.47
N GLY A 427 10.47 -30.22 31.43
CA GLY A 427 11.23 -28.96 31.45
C GLY A 427 12.73 -29.24 31.61
N ASN A 428 13.60 -28.43 31.03
CA ASN A 428 15.04 -28.54 31.25
C ASN A 428 15.50 -27.64 32.43
N ARG A 429 16.80 -27.66 32.75
CA ARG A 429 17.41 -26.81 33.79
C ARG A 429 17.14 -25.31 33.61
N PHE A 430 17.02 -24.82 32.37
CA PHE A 430 16.69 -23.41 32.10
C PHE A 430 15.23 -23.11 32.49
N ALA A 431 14.28 -23.96 32.07
CA ALA A 431 12.88 -23.85 32.47
C ALA A 431 12.68 -23.99 33.99
N LEU A 432 13.45 -24.85 34.66
CA LEU A 432 13.47 -24.95 36.13
C LEU A 432 13.87 -23.62 36.75
N THR A 433 14.91 -22.96 36.20
CA THR A 433 15.41 -21.69 36.72
C THR A 433 14.36 -20.58 36.56
N GLU A 434 13.71 -20.47 35.40
CA GLU A 434 12.60 -19.52 35.19
C GLU A 434 11.42 -19.80 36.15
N TYR A 435 10.99 -21.07 36.27
CA TYR A 435 9.88 -21.47 37.14
C TYR A 435 10.16 -21.11 38.61
N VAL A 436 11.38 -21.35 39.07
CA VAL A 436 11.85 -21.00 40.42
C VAL A 436 11.84 -19.49 40.68
N THR A 437 12.16 -18.66 39.67
CA THR A 437 12.09 -17.18 39.84
C THR A 437 10.67 -16.63 39.92
N GLN A 438 9.68 -17.35 39.38
CA GLN A 438 8.27 -16.97 39.41
C GLN A 438 7.48 -17.68 40.54
N LEU A 439 8.15 -18.48 41.37
CA LEU A 439 7.49 -19.29 42.39
C LEU A 439 7.20 -18.48 43.66
N SER A 440 5.94 -18.45 44.06
CA SER A 440 5.46 -17.75 45.26
C SER A 440 4.38 -18.58 45.97
N GLY A 441 4.14 -18.26 47.25
CA GLY A 441 3.18 -18.98 48.09
C GLY A 441 3.72 -20.32 48.58
N PHE A 442 2.80 -21.28 48.75
CA PHE A 442 3.11 -22.60 49.32
C PHE A 442 3.51 -23.62 48.24
N TYR A 443 4.58 -24.38 48.48
CA TYR A 443 5.07 -25.38 47.52
C TYR A 443 5.94 -26.48 48.16
N VAL A 444 6.02 -27.61 47.46
CA VAL A 444 6.86 -28.76 47.79
C VAL A 444 7.86 -28.97 46.66
N VAL A 445 9.15 -29.02 46.99
CA VAL A 445 10.25 -29.37 46.08
C VAL A 445 10.67 -30.81 46.34
N VAL A 446 10.72 -31.61 45.27
CA VAL A 446 11.27 -32.97 45.28
C VAL A 446 12.49 -32.98 44.37
N TYR A 447 13.68 -33.23 44.94
CA TYR A 447 14.90 -33.48 44.18
C TYR A 447 15.08 -34.99 44.04
N VAL A 448 15.38 -35.47 42.84
CA VAL A 448 15.45 -36.89 42.48
C VAL A 448 16.72 -37.17 41.69
N ASP A 449 17.34 -38.29 41.98
CA ASP A 449 18.50 -38.85 41.28
C ASP A 449 18.15 -40.30 40.90
N LEU A 450 18.34 -40.64 39.62
CA LEU A 450 18.06 -41.96 39.06
C LEU A 450 19.17 -42.96 39.39
N ASP A 451 18.87 -43.89 40.29
CA ASP A 451 19.80 -44.95 40.69
C ASP A 451 19.94 -46.04 39.61
N GLY A 452 21.13 -46.65 39.54
CA GLY A 452 21.41 -47.76 38.64
C GLY A 452 21.71 -47.41 37.18
N LEU A 453 21.53 -46.15 36.75
CA LEU A 453 21.73 -45.74 35.34
C LEU A 453 23.10 -46.14 34.78
N LYS A 454 24.19 -45.92 35.53
CA LYS A 454 25.53 -46.34 35.11
C LYS A 454 25.62 -47.85 34.89
N THR A 455 25.06 -48.65 35.80
CA THR A 455 25.02 -50.11 35.69
C THR A 455 24.27 -50.57 34.44
N VAL A 456 23.18 -49.87 34.07
CA VAL A 456 22.44 -50.15 32.83
C VAL A 456 23.25 -49.76 31.59
N ASN A 457 23.86 -48.57 31.58
CA ASN A 457 24.76 -48.13 30.50
C ASN A 457 25.92 -49.09 30.27
N ASP A 458 26.62 -49.49 31.34
CA ASP A 458 27.82 -50.33 31.28
C ASP A 458 27.48 -51.77 30.84
N LYS A 459 26.29 -52.30 31.18
CA LYS A 459 25.88 -53.69 30.86
C LYS A 459 25.05 -53.84 29.59
N LYS A 460 24.26 -52.83 29.23
CA LYS A 460 23.27 -52.88 28.14
C LYS A 460 23.45 -51.79 27.08
N GLY A 461 24.40 -50.87 27.27
CA GLY A 461 24.65 -49.76 26.37
C GLY A 461 23.75 -48.54 26.59
N HIS A 462 24.18 -47.39 26.08
CA HIS A 462 23.53 -46.10 26.31
C HIS A 462 22.07 -46.02 25.84
N GLN A 463 21.69 -46.75 24.77
CA GLN A 463 20.30 -46.77 24.29
C GLN A 463 19.32 -47.35 25.32
N GLU A 464 19.76 -48.29 26.16
CA GLU A 464 18.93 -48.84 27.24
C GLU A 464 18.92 -47.90 28.47
N GLY A 465 20.01 -47.17 28.73
CA GLY A 465 20.02 -46.10 29.72
C GLY A 465 19.06 -44.95 29.37
N ASP A 466 19.03 -44.55 28.10
CA ASP A 466 18.08 -43.54 27.60
C ASP A 466 16.62 -43.97 27.79
N LYS A 467 16.31 -45.27 27.61
CA LYS A 467 14.97 -45.82 27.90
C LYS A 467 14.63 -45.72 29.39
N LEU A 468 15.55 -46.10 30.29
CA LEU A 468 15.35 -45.97 31.74
C LEU A 468 15.09 -44.50 32.15
N ILE A 469 15.82 -43.55 31.56
CA ILE A 469 15.62 -42.11 31.78
C ILE A 469 14.22 -41.67 31.33
N VAL A 470 13.77 -42.12 30.15
CA VAL A 470 12.44 -41.80 29.60
C VAL A 470 11.32 -42.44 30.43
N GLU A 471 11.49 -43.68 30.92
CA GLU A 471 10.52 -44.36 31.78
C GLU A 471 10.40 -43.66 33.13
N THR A 472 11.52 -43.27 33.74
CA THR A 472 11.58 -42.46 34.97
C THR A 472 10.82 -41.15 34.80
N ALA A 473 11.08 -40.42 33.71
CA ALA A 473 10.39 -39.17 33.39
C ALA A 473 8.88 -39.36 33.19
N SER A 474 8.46 -40.44 32.50
CA SER A 474 7.07 -40.79 32.28
C SER A 474 6.33 -41.09 33.59
N LEU A 475 6.94 -41.92 34.46
CA LEU A 475 6.38 -42.25 35.78
C LEU A 475 6.26 -41.02 36.69
N MET A 476 7.26 -40.14 36.71
CA MET A 476 7.18 -38.85 37.40
C MET A 476 6.05 -37.98 36.85
N GLN A 477 5.89 -37.91 35.52
CA GLN A 477 4.82 -37.14 34.88
C GLN A 477 3.43 -37.66 35.25
N GLN A 478 3.22 -38.97 35.17
CA GLN A 478 1.96 -39.61 35.58
C GLN A 478 1.62 -39.38 37.06
N SER A 479 2.65 -39.40 37.93
CA SER A 479 2.46 -39.27 39.39
C SER A 479 2.18 -37.84 39.85
N PHE A 480 2.83 -36.84 39.23
CA PHE A 480 2.78 -35.46 39.71
C PHE A 480 1.88 -34.53 38.88
N TYR A 481 1.52 -34.87 37.64
CA TYR A 481 0.59 -34.05 36.85
C TYR A 481 -0.84 -34.08 37.45
N PRO A 482 -1.61 -32.96 37.42
CA PRO A 482 -1.25 -31.60 37.02
C PRO A 482 -0.78 -30.72 38.20
N ARG A 483 -0.29 -31.29 39.30
CA ARG A 483 -0.01 -30.56 40.56
C ARG A 483 1.26 -29.71 40.54
N GLY A 484 2.14 -29.89 39.56
CA GLY A 484 3.45 -29.23 39.55
C GLY A 484 4.20 -29.26 38.23
N GLY A 485 5.28 -28.49 38.17
CA GLY A 485 6.26 -28.54 37.09
C GLY A 485 7.31 -29.61 37.38
N ILE A 486 7.71 -30.37 36.36
CA ILE A 486 8.74 -31.41 36.46
C ILE A 486 9.84 -31.09 35.46
N PHE A 487 11.08 -31.18 35.92
CA PHE A 487 12.25 -30.73 35.21
C PHE A 487 13.36 -31.77 35.28
N ARG A 488 14.14 -31.91 34.21
CA ARG A 488 15.43 -32.62 34.21
C ARG A 488 16.54 -31.57 34.40
N SER A 489 17.24 -31.65 35.54
CA SER A 489 18.30 -30.70 35.91
C SER A 489 19.69 -31.13 35.44
N GLY A 490 19.91 -32.45 35.31
CA GLY A 490 21.18 -33.08 34.97
C GLY A 490 21.01 -34.29 34.05
N GLY A 491 21.98 -35.21 34.06
CA GLY A 491 21.92 -36.44 33.26
C GLY A 491 20.87 -37.41 33.79
N ASP A 492 21.00 -37.75 35.07
CA ASP A 492 20.18 -38.63 35.92
C ASP A 492 19.31 -37.86 36.93
N GLU A 493 19.50 -36.54 37.03
CA GLU A 493 18.81 -35.70 38.02
C GLU A 493 17.49 -35.08 37.50
N PHE A 494 16.46 -35.14 38.33
CA PHE A 494 15.16 -34.52 38.12
C PHE A 494 14.73 -33.68 39.33
N VAL A 495 13.94 -32.64 39.08
CA VAL A 495 13.33 -31.79 40.10
C VAL A 495 11.84 -31.64 39.82
N SER A 496 11.00 -31.91 40.81
CA SER A 496 9.56 -31.65 40.75
C SER A 496 9.21 -30.53 41.73
N ILE A 497 8.40 -29.56 41.29
CA ILE A 497 7.91 -28.44 42.11
C ILE A 497 6.38 -28.48 42.08
N LEU A 498 5.80 -28.92 43.19
CA LEU A 498 4.36 -29.08 43.38
C LEU A 498 3.79 -27.86 44.10
N LYS A 499 2.73 -27.26 43.55
CA LYS A 499 2.07 -26.09 44.17
C LYS A 499 1.07 -26.54 45.22
N ALA A 500 1.09 -25.90 46.39
CA ALA A 500 0.13 -26.08 47.47
C ALA A 500 -0.66 -24.78 47.71
N LYS A 501 -1.84 -24.91 48.32
CA LYS A 501 -2.78 -23.82 48.61
C LYS A 501 -2.62 -23.26 50.03
N SER A 502 -2.09 -24.04 50.95
CA SER A 502 -1.93 -23.70 52.36
C SER A 502 -0.78 -24.47 53.02
N ALA A 503 -0.40 -24.09 54.25
CA ALA A 503 0.57 -24.85 55.03
C ALA A 503 0.13 -26.30 55.30
N ALA A 504 -1.17 -26.53 55.55
CA ALA A 504 -1.71 -27.88 55.75
C ALA A 504 -1.64 -28.73 54.46
N ASP A 505 -2.04 -28.15 53.32
CA ASP A 505 -1.94 -28.78 52.01
C ASP A 505 -0.47 -29.07 51.64
N THR A 506 0.47 -28.21 52.04
CA THR A 506 1.92 -28.45 51.87
C THR A 506 2.39 -29.72 52.59
N GLN A 507 1.89 -29.96 53.81
CA GLN A 507 2.24 -31.14 54.59
C GLN A 507 1.61 -32.42 54.03
N GLU A 508 0.34 -32.37 53.60
CA GLU A 508 -0.33 -33.49 52.91
C GLU A 508 0.41 -33.83 51.60
N LEU A 509 0.69 -32.82 50.78
CA LEU A 509 1.38 -32.96 49.49
C LEU A 509 2.80 -33.49 49.66
N THR A 510 3.48 -33.15 50.76
CA THR A 510 4.80 -33.71 51.13
C THR A 510 4.72 -35.21 51.41
N ASN A 511 3.73 -35.65 52.20
CA ASN A 511 3.52 -37.07 52.50
C ASN A 511 3.13 -37.85 51.23
N LYS A 512 2.26 -37.26 50.41
CA LYS A 512 1.86 -37.83 49.12
C LYS A 512 3.02 -37.95 48.14
N ALA A 513 3.86 -36.92 48.02
CA ALA A 513 5.04 -36.94 47.18
C ALA A 513 6.04 -38.01 47.60
N ARG A 514 6.23 -38.21 48.92
CA ARG A 514 7.05 -39.32 49.45
C ARG A 514 6.52 -40.69 49.03
N SER A 515 5.21 -40.92 49.18
CA SER A 515 4.58 -42.18 48.77
C SER A 515 4.73 -42.44 47.26
N LEU A 516 4.51 -41.40 46.43
CA LEU A 516 4.65 -41.51 44.98
C LEU A 516 6.08 -41.82 44.54
N MET A 517 7.10 -41.26 45.21
CA MET A 517 8.50 -41.56 44.90
C MET A 517 8.90 -42.99 45.25
N LEU A 518 8.37 -43.54 46.35
CA LEU A 518 8.55 -44.96 46.69
C LEU A 518 7.93 -45.86 45.61
N THR A 519 6.67 -45.59 45.22
CA THR A 519 6.00 -46.33 44.13
C THR A 519 6.76 -46.23 42.81
N ILE A 520 7.30 -45.06 42.44
CA ILE A 520 8.11 -44.92 41.22
C ILE A 520 9.39 -45.77 41.31
N SER A 521 10.07 -45.80 42.47
CA SER A 521 11.24 -46.65 42.65
C SER A 521 10.91 -48.13 42.53
N GLU A 522 9.75 -48.55 43.07
CA GLU A 522 9.26 -49.93 42.97
C GLU A 522 8.93 -50.30 41.52
N GLU A 523 8.16 -49.48 40.79
CA GLU A 523 7.82 -49.73 39.38
C GLU A 523 9.08 -49.84 38.50
N LEU A 524 10.03 -48.91 38.65
CA LEU A 524 11.30 -48.96 37.91
C LEU A 524 12.06 -50.26 38.17
N SER A 525 12.09 -50.74 39.43
CA SER A 525 12.80 -51.98 39.80
C SER A 525 12.23 -53.24 39.14
N LYS A 526 10.94 -53.25 38.75
CA LYS A 526 10.29 -54.38 38.07
C LYS A 526 10.82 -54.56 36.64
N THR A 527 10.96 -53.46 35.90
CA THR A 527 11.47 -53.45 34.53
C THR A 527 13.01 -53.49 34.50
N TRP A 528 13.66 -52.79 35.44
CA TRP A 528 15.09 -52.53 35.45
C TRP A 528 15.73 -53.03 36.74
N TYR A 529 16.16 -54.29 36.72
CA TYR A 529 16.90 -54.88 37.84
C TYR A 529 18.08 -53.99 38.28
N SER A 530 18.10 -53.61 39.55
CA SER A 530 19.03 -52.65 40.20
C SER A 530 18.86 -51.15 39.88
N ALA A 531 17.78 -50.73 39.23
CA ALA A 531 17.40 -49.31 39.12
C ALA A 531 16.31 -48.91 40.14
N GLY A 532 16.21 -47.61 40.41
CA GLY A 532 15.27 -47.01 41.35
C GLY A 532 15.46 -45.50 41.41
N VAL A 533 14.90 -44.83 42.42
CA VAL A 533 15.13 -43.38 42.62
C VAL A 533 15.54 -43.04 44.06
N SER A 534 16.64 -42.31 44.18
CA SER A 534 17.01 -41.61 45.40
C SER A 534 16.38 -40.22 45.38
N PHE A 535 15.71 -39.83 46.47
CA PHE A 535 14.98 -38.56 46.50
C PHE A 535 15.06 -37.84 47.84
N GLY A 536 14.89 -36.53 47.78
CA GLY A 536 14.83 -35.63 48.93
C GLY A 536 13.72 -34.61 48.73
N ILE A 537 13.00 -34.31 49.81
CA ILE A 537 11.85 -33.39 49.78
C ILE A 537 12.13 -32.22 50.72
N ALA A 538 11.83 -31.00 50.28
CA ALA A 538 11.83 -29.80 51.08
C ALA A 538 10.63 -28.91 50.71
N THR A 539 10.17 -28.10 51.65
CA THR A 539 8.96 -27.29 51.49
C THR A 539 9.23 -25.80 51.63
N SER A 540 8.32 -24.97 51.14
CA SER A 540 8.32 -23.52 51.34
C SER A 540 8.15 -23.09 52.81
N LEU A 541 7.85 -24.03 53.72
CA LEU A 541 7.77 -23.79 55.16
C LEU A 541 9.13 -23.92 55.86
N GLU A 542 10.13 -24.48 55.17
CA GLU A 542 11.45 -24.81 55.73
C GLU A 542 12.58 -23.89 55.25
N CYS A 543 12.33 -23.05 54.24
CA CYS A 543 13.36 -22.16 53.67
C CYS A 543 12.77 -20.85 53.15
N ASP A 544 13.56 -19.77 53.26
CA ASP A 544 13.16 -18.41 52.85
C ASP A 544 13.10 -18.20 51.32
N SER A 545 13.53 -19.18 50.52
CA SER A 545 13.47 -19.10 49.05
C SER A 545 13.43 -20.47 48.37
N ALA A 546 12.85 -20.50 47.17
CA ALA A 546 12.76 -21.72 46.36
C ALA A 546 14.15 -22.31 45.99
N LYS A 547 15.17 -21.46 45.84
CA LYS A 547 16.57 -21.90 45.66
C LYS A 547 17.11 -22.60 46.91
N ALA A 548 16.79 -22.10 48.09
CA ALA A 548 17.15 -22.75 49.35
C ALA A 548 16.39 -24.08 49.54
N CYS A 549 15.10 -24.15 49.20
CA CYS A 549 14.34 -25.41 49.17
C CYS A 549 15.00 -26.45 48.25
N ILE A 550 15.42 -26.06 47.04
CA ILE A 550 16.13 -26.96 46.10
C ILE A 550 17.43 -27.48 46.72
N SER A 551 18.26 -26.60 47.31
CA SER A 551 19.50 -27.04 47.98
C SER A 551 19.25 -27.93 49.21
N LEU A 552 18.15 -27.71 49.95
CA LEU A 552 17.78 -28.58 51.07
C LEU A 552 17.26 -29.94 50.60
N ALA A 553 16.49 -29.98 49.50
CA ALA A 553 16.00 -31.20 48.89
C ALA A 553 17.15 -32.04 48.31
N ASP A 554 18.09 -31.42 47.60
CA ASP A 554 19.34 -32.04 47.11
C ASP A 554 20.16 -32.67 48.27
N LYS A 555 20.45 -31.90 49.33
CA LYS A 555 21.12 -32.42 50.55
C LYS A 555 20.39 -33.61 51.19
N ARG A 556 19.05 -33.65 51.11
CA ARG A 556 18.23 -34.76 51.61
C ARG A 556 18.29 -35.97 50.68
N MET A 557 18.29 -35.77 49.36
CA MET A 557 18.48 -36.80 48.34
C MET A 557 19.85 -37.47 48.53
N TYR A 558 20.93 -36.69 48.64
CA TYR A 558 22.27 -37.23 48.82
C TYR A 558 22.40 -38.07 50.10
N ARG A 559 21.78 -37.62 51.21
CA ARG A 559 21.69 -38.40 52.45
C ARG A 559 20.97 -39.73 52.22
N TYR A 560 19.80 -39.72 51.59
CA TYR A 560 19.02 -40.92 51.26
C TYR A 560 19.82 -41.91 50.41
N LYS A 561 20.49 -41.42 49.36
CA LYS A 561 21.37 -42.22 48.49
C LYS A 561 22.52 -42.85 49.29
N SER A 562 23.13 -42.08 50.18
CA SER A 562 24.27 -42.55 51.02
C SER A 562 23.90 -43.62 52.05
N THR A 563 22.66 -43.65 52.55
CA THR A 563 22.21 -44.67 53.52
C THR A 563 21.85 -45.98 52.81
N HIS A 564 21.19 -45.92 51.67
CA HIS A 564 20.80 -47.13 50.92
C HIS A 564 22.00 -47.81 50.25
N LYS A 565 23.00 -47.04 49.80
CA LYS A 565 24.29 -47.57 49.28
C LYS A 565 25.21 -48.22 50.34
N LYS A 566 24.77 -48.28 51.61
CA LYS A 566 25.42 -49.04 52.69
C LYS A 566 24.67 -50.30 53.11
N MET A 567 23.48 -50.54 52.54
CA MET A 567 22.62 -51.69 52.85
C MET A 567 22.57 -52.72 51.70
N ASN A 568 23.05 -52.34 50.52
CA ASN A 568 23.28 -53.17 49.34
C ASN A 568 24.78 -53.20 49.01
#